data_AF-K0PTV7-F1
#
_entry.id   AF-K0PTV7-F1
#
_cell.length_a   1.000
_cell.length_b   1.000
_cell.length_c   1.000
_cell.angle_alpha   90.00
_cell.angle_beta   90.00
_cell.angle_gamma   90.00
#
_symmetry.space_group_name_H-M   'P 1'
#
loop_
_entity.id
_entity.type
_entity.pdbx_description
1 polymer ?
#
loop_
_entity_poly.entity_id
_entity_poly.type
_entity_poly.pdbx_seq_one_letter_code
_entity_poly.pdbx_strand_id
1 'polypeptide(L)'
;MDQHLEFPTSFHGQDTLKLSGCVLTIGAFDGVHRGHQELIGTAVCHARRLGLPSVVYTFDPPPKVLLAGAQPLTEIGDKLARMSALAPDHIVVAPFDTAYRARTAEDFIREIGAFNPHMIWVGEDFRFGSCKRGNSEMLAHYFDTRILPAVRCEAGEIVSSSRIRALKAAGRSTEAASLEGWPGIRFDRCPSANFPLTNGAYHV
;
A
#
# COMPACT_ATOMS: atom_id res chain seq x y z
N MET A 1 -7.63 8.97 -31.42
CA MET A 1 -6.28 9.24 -30.89
C MET A 1 -6.29 8.76 -29.44
N ASP A 2 -6.25 7.45 -29.25
CA ASP A 2 -6.16 6.86 -27.91
C ASP A 2 -4.67 6.73 -27.60
N GLN A 3 -4.15 7.67 -26.82
CA GLN A 3 -2.89 7.45 -26.12
C GLN A 3 -3.20 6.49 -24.97
N HIS A 4 -3.12 5.19 -25.25
CA HIS A 4 -2.90 4.19 -24.21
C HIS A 4 -1.56 4.55 -23.58
N LEU A 5 -1.59 5.32 -22.49
CA LEU A 5 -0.45 5.43 -21.59
C LEU A 5 -0.32 4.06 -20.92
N GLU A 6 0.36 3.15 -21.60
CA GLU A 6 1.01 2.03 -20.94
C GLU A 6 2.03 2.66 -20.01
N PHE A 7 1.71 2.70 -18.71
CA PHE A 7 2.70 2.98 -17.68
C PHE A 7 3.28 1.62 -17.29
N PRO A 8 4.41 1.17 -17.88
CA PRO A 8 4.99 -0.10 -17.49
C PRO A 8 5.52 0.00 -16.06
N THR A 9 4.77 -0.57 -15.11
CA THR A 9 5.24 -0.74 -13.74
C THR A 9 6.48 -1.64 -13.74
N SER A 10 7.56 -1.18 -13.13
CA SER A 10 8.78 -1.99 -12.93
C SER A 10 8.73 -2.74 -11.59
N PHE A 11 9.21 -3.98 -11.57
CA PHE A 11 9.22 -4.84 -10.38
C PHE A 11 10.63 -4.98 -9.81
N HIS A 12 10.73 -4.94 -8.47
CA HIS A 12 11.99 -4.88 -7.75
C HIS A 12 11.96 -5.75 -6.49
N GLY A 13 13.12 -6.29 -6.10
CA GLY A 13 13.33 -6.81 -4.73
C GLY A 13 13.68 -5.68 -3.75
N GLN A 14 13.51 -5.93 -2.44
CA GLN A 14 13.61 -4.93 -1.36
C GLN A 14 14.89 -4.05 -1.34
N ASP A 15 16.00 -4.50 -1.93
CA ASP A 15 17.29 -3.80 -1.92
C ASP A 15 17.78 -3.34 -3.31
N THR A 16 16.96 -3.51 -4.36
CA THR A 16 17.40 -3.37 -5.76
C THR A 16 17.14 -2.00 -6.38
N LEU A 17 16.14 -1.26 -5.88
CA LEU A 17 15.74 0.03 -6.40
C LEU A 17 16.48 1.16 -5.68
N LYS A 18 17.10 2.07 -6.45
CA LYS A 18 17.75 3.28 -5.95
C LYS A 18 17.16 4.49 -6.65
N LEU A 19 16.66 5.45 -5.87
CA LEU A 19 16.03 6.68 -6.35
C LEU A 19 16.61 7.88 -5.60
N SER A 20 16.63 9.06 -6.22
CA SER A 20 16.98 10.32 -5.54
C SER A 20 15.82 10.94 -4.75
N GLY A 21 14.59 10.48 -5.00
CA GLY A 21 13.36 10.94 -4.38
C GLY A 21 12.17 10.12 -4.86
N CYS A 22 11.17 9.87 -4.01
CA CYS A 22 9.93 9.21 -4.42
C CYS A 22 8.73 9.56 -3.52
N VAL A 23 7.52 9.24 -3.98
CA VAL A 23 6.35 9.07 -3.11
C VAL A 23 6.15 7.58 -2.88
N LEU A 24 6.29 7.16 -1.63
CA LEU A 24 6.25 5.76 -1.22
C LEU A 24 4.88 5.43 -0.62
N THR A 25 4.31 4.29 -0.95
CA THR A 25 3.20 3.71 -0.18
C THR A 25 3.56 2.31 0.30
N ILE A 26 3.18 1.98 1.52
CA ILE A 26 3.59 0.72 2.16
C ILE A 26 2.38 -0.07 2.62
N GLY A 27 2.34 -1.37 2.31
CA GLY A 27 1.26 -2.23 2.78
C GLY A 27 1.39 -3.70 2.41
N ALA A 28 0.69 -4.54 3.16
CA ALA A 28 0.55 -5.96 2.82
C ALA A 28 -0.22 -6.19 1.51
N PHE A 29 -1.13 -5.27 1.18
CA PHE A 29 -1.94 -5.23 -0.05
C PHE A 29 -2.62 -6.56 -0.42
N ASP A 30 -2.92 -7.43 0.56
CA ASP A 30 -3.52 -8.74 0.30
C ASP A 30 -4.96 -8.60 -0.19
N GLY A 31 -5.24 -9.11 -1.39
CA GLY A 31 -6.50 -8.93 -2.12
C GLY A 31 -6.64 -7.59 -2.86
N VAL A 32 -5.75 -6.61 -2.60
CA VAL A 32 -5.79 -5.25 -3.19
C VAL A 32 -7.21 -4.67 -3.22
N HIS A 33 -7.91 -4.69 -2.08
CA HIS A 33 -9.30 -4.24 -1.98
C HIS A 33 -9.44 -2.72 -2.14
N ARG A 34 -10.68 -2.20 -2.15
CA ARG A 34 -10.95 -0.75 -2.34
C ARG A 34 -10.10 0.19 -1.47
N GLY A 35 -9.93 -0.13 -0.19
CA GLY A 35 -9.01 0.64 0.68
C GLY A 35 -7.54 0.66 0.22
N HIS A 36 -7.02 -0.46 -0.29
CA HIS A 36 -5.67 -0.50 -0.88
C HIS A 36 -5.60 0.27 -2.20
N GLN A 37 -6.64 0.17 -3.03
CA GLN A 37 -6.73 0.91 -4.29
C GLN A 37 -6.71 2.41 -4.06
N GLU A 38 -7.47 2.89 -3.06
CA GLU A 38 -7.47 4.30 -2.66
C GLU A 38 -6.09 4.75 -2.18
N LEU A 39 -5.44 3.95 -1.33
CA LEU A 39 -4.11 4.26 -0.80
C LEU A 39 -3.05 4.35 -1.90
N ILE A 40 -2.99 3.33 -2.76
CA ILE A 40 -2.03 3.30 -3.88
C ILE A 40 -2.35 4.41 -4.88
N GLY A 41 -3.61 4.60 -5.27
CA GLY A 41 -4.03 5.64 -6.19
C GLY A 41 -3.72 7.05 -5.68
N THR A 42 -3.88 7.29 -4.37
CA THR A 42 -3.51 8.56 -3.73
C THR A 42 -2.00 8.80 -3.84
N ALA A 43 -1.18 7.81 -3.49
CA ALA A 43 0.27 7.92 -3.58
C ALA A 43 0.74 8.18 -5.02
N VAL A 44 0.20 7.42 -6.00
CA VAL A 44 0.49 7.60 -7.43
C VAL A 44 0.13 9.01 -7.90
N CYS A 45 -1.05 9.51 -7.52
CA CYS A 45 -1.46 10.86 -7.89
C CYS A 45 -0.54 11.93 -7.28
N HIS A 46 -0.16 11.81 -6.01
CA HIS A 46 0.76 12.73 -5.37
C HIS A 46 2.15 12.72 -6.03
N ALA A 47 2.68 11.54 -6.36
CA ALA A 47 3.93 11.40 -7.10
C ALA A 47 3.87 12.17 -8.43
N ARG A 48 2.81 11.96 -9.22
CA ARG A 48 2.61 12.67 -10.50
C ARG A 48 2.54 14.19 -10.33
N ARG A 49 1.84 14.69 -9.31
CA ARG A 49 1.76 16.14 -9.02
C ARG A 49 3.10 16.74 -8.61
N LEU A 50 3.94 15.96 -7.93
CA LEU A 50 5.27 16.38 -7.49
C LEU A 50 6.37 16.14 -8.54
N GLY A 51 6.05 15.47 -9.66
CA GLY A 51 7.06 15.06 -10.64
C GLY A 51 8.05 14.03 -10.09
N LEU A 52 7.64 13.22 -9.11
CA LEU A 52 8.46 12.20 -8.47
C LEU A 52 7.96 10.79 -8.84
N PRO A 53 8.85 9.77 -8.87
CA PRO A 53 8.44 8.37 -9.01
C PRO A 53 7.51 7.93 -7.87
N SER A 54 6.49 7.14 -8.22
CA SER A 54 5.62 6.43 -7.28
C SER A 54 6.12 5.02 -7.00
N VAL A 55 6.24 4.66 -5.72
CA VAL A 55 6.73 3.36 -5.28
C VAL A 55 5.70 2.69 -4.38
N VAL A 56 5.30 1.46 -4.73
CA VAL A 56 4.49 0.59 -3.87
C VAL A 56 5.42 -0.43 -3.23
N TYR A 57 5.57 -0.39 -1.91
CA TYR A 57 6.34 -1.37 -1.14
C TYR A 57 5.40 -2.39 -0.51
N THR A 58 5.61 -3.67 -0.83
CA THR A 58 4.77 -4.76 -0.33
C THR A 58 5.56 -5.99 0.08
N PHE A 59 4.82 -7.00 0.55
CA PHE A 59 5.34 -8.21 1.17
C PHE A 59 4.77 -9.46 0.49
N ASP A 60 5.61 -10.47 0.30
CA ASP A 60 5.17 -11.80 -0.13
C ASP A 60 5.86 -12.91 0.71
N PRO A 61 5.11 -13.85 1.31
CA PRO A 61 3.66 -13.85 1.42
C PRO A 61 3.15 -12.64 2.25
N PRO A 62 1.85 -12.31 2.21
CA PRO A 62 1.30 -11.30 3.09
C PRO A 62 1.61 -11.60 4.57
N PRO A 63 1.96 -10.61 5.42
CA PRO A 63 2.41 -10.87 6.79
C PRO A 63 1.46 -11.71 7.63
N LYS A 64 0.14 -11.60 7.39
CA LYS A 64 -0.87 -12.41 8.10
C LYS A 64 -0.73 -13.92 7.88
N VAL A 65 -0.11 -14.36 6.77
CA VAL A 65 0.17 -15.77 6.52
C VAL A 65 1.12 -16.31 7.60
N LEU A 66 2.27 -15.66 7.78
CA LEU A 66 3.25 -16.08 8.78
C LEU A 66 2.89 -15.69 10.22
N LEU A 67 2.22 -14.55 10.42
CA LEU A 67 1.88 -14.03 11.75
C LEU A 67 0.65 -14.69 12.38
N ALA A 68 -0.29 -15.18 11.57
CA ALA A 68 -1.59 -15.67 12.04
C ALA A 68 -2.08 -16.96 11.37
N GLY A 69 -1.26 -17.60 10.52
CA GLY A 69 -1.65 -18.80 9.79
C GLY A 69 -2.81 -18.57 8.81
N ALA A 70 -3.02 -17.33 8.38
CA ALA A 70 -4.10 -17.01 7.44
C ALA A 70 -3.76 -17.49 6.03
N GLN A 71 -4.79 -17.83 5.25
CA GLN A 71 -4.62 -18.00 3.80
C GLN A 71 -4.51 -16.63 3.11
N PRO A 72 -3.66 -16.48 2.08
CA PRO A 72 -3.63 -15.28 1.25
C PRO A 72 -4.98 -15.10 0.54
N LEU A 73 -5.40 -13.85 0.31
CA LEU A 73 -6.63 -13.56 -0.44
C LEU A 73 -6.44 -13.65 -1.94
N THR A 74 -5.21 -13.45 -2.41
CA THR A 74 -4.78 -13.48 -3.81
C THR A 74 -3.38 -14.06 -3.90
N GLU A 75 -3.11 -14.83 -4.95
CA GLU A 75 -1.75 -15.22 -5.32
C GLU A 75 -0.89 -14.00 -5.67
N ILE A 76 0.44 -14.13 -5.58
CA ILE A 76 1.36 -13.03 -5.85
C ILE A 76 1.19 -12.46 -7.27
N GLY A 77 0.98 -13.31 -8.28
CA GLY A 77 0.74 -12.88 -9.66
C GLY A 77 -0.48 -11.96 -9.79
N ASP A 78 -1.62 -12.36 -9.22
CA ASP A 78 -2.84 -11.55 -9.22
C ASP A 78 -2.67 -10.27 -8.42
N LYS A 79 -1.99 -10.34 -7.28
CA LYS A 79 -1.70 -9.18 -6.43
C LYS A 79 -0.86 -8.14 -7.19
N LEU A 80 0.19 -8.58 -7.89
CA LEU A 80 1.03 -7.70 -8.70
C LEU A 80 0.26 -7.11 -9.88
N ALA A 81 -0.51 -7.92 -10.62
CA ALA A 81 -1.33 -7.45 -11.73
C ALA A 81 -2.35 -6.39 -11.28
N ARG A 82 -3.00 -6.63 -10.15
CA ARG A 82 -3.94 -5.69 -9.50
C ARG A 82 -3.25 -4.38 -9.13
N MET A 83 -2.09 -4.42 -8.48
CA MET A 83 -1.35 -3.19 -8.14
C MET A 83 -0.86 -2.44 -9.39
N SER A 84 -0.39 -3.13 -10.41
CA SER A 84 0.04 -2.53 -11.68
C SER A 84 -1.11 -1.83 -12.43
N ALA A 85 -2.34 -2.33 -12.32
CA ALA A 85 -3.52 -1.65 -12.87
C ALA A 85 -3.80 -0.28 -12.23
N LEU A 86 -3.18 0.02 -11.08
CA LEU A 86 -3.23 1.33 -10.42
C LEU A 86 -2.10 2.27 -10.89
N ALA A 87 -1.30 1.82 -11.87
CA ALA A 87 -0.23 2.55 -12.54
C ALA A 87 0.83 3.21 -11.65
N PRO A 88 1.40 2.52 -10.64
CA PRO A 88 2.64 2.96 -10.01
C PRO A 88 3.83 2.76 -10.96
N ASP A 89 4.86 3.57 -10.80
CA ASP A 89 6.11 3.45 -11.57
C ASP A 89 6.89 2.20 -11.13
N HIS A 90 6.89 1.93 -9.83
CA HIS A 90 7.64 0.84 -9.23
C HIS A 90 6.83 0.05 -8.19
N ILE A 91 6.96 -1.28 -8.22
CA ILE A 91 6.53 -2.17 -7.14
C ILE A 91 7.75 -2.88 -6.57
N VAL A 92 7.94 -2.77 -5.26
CA VAL A 92 8.98 -3.46 -4.50
C VAL A 92 8.32 -4.58 -3.70
N VAL A 93 8.85 -5.80 -3.82
CA VAL A 93 8.38 -6.98 -3.08
C VAL A 93 9.46 -7.44 -2.12
N ALA A 94 9.16 -7.37 -0.83
CA ALA A 94 9.99 -7.90 0.25
C ALA A 94 9.55 -9.32 0.63
N PRO A 95 10.48 -10.30 0.71
CA PRO A 95 10.14 -11.61 1.25
C PRO A 95 9.79 -11.49 2.74
N PHE A 96 8.55 -11.85 3.10
CA PHE A 96 8.12 -11.84 4.50
C PHE A 96 8.31 -13.21 5.13
N ASP A 97 9.57 -13.54 5.42
CA ASP A 97 9.98 -14.77 6.06
C ASP A 97 10.24 -14.58 7.58
N THR A 98 10.74 -15.63 8.23
CA THR A 98 11.10 -15.59 9.66
C THR A 98 12.17 -14.54 9.97
N ALA A 99 13.11 -14.30 9.05
CA ALA A 99 14.14 -13.29 9.23
C ALA A 99 13.56 -11.87 9.13
N TYR A 100 12.69 -11.61 8.15
CA TYR A 100 11.99 -10.34 8.01
C TYR A 100 11.11 -10.05 9.22
N ARG A 101 10.37 -11.06 9.72
CA ARG A 101 9.55 -10.95 10.93
C ARG A 101 10.34 -10.52 12.16
N ALA A 102 11.62 -10.88 12.25
CA ALA A 102 12.48 -10.56 13.39
C ALA A 102 13.04 -9.13 13.35
N ARG A 103 12.94 -8.43 12.21
CA ARG A 103 13.47 -7.06 12.05
C ARG A 103 12.84 -6.08 13.04
N THR A 104 13.65 -5.19 13.58
CA THR A 104 13.20 -4.12 14.47
C THR A 104 12.45 -3.02 13.71
N ALA A 105 11.84 -2.08 14.43
CA ALA A 105 11.24 -0.91 13.80
C ALA A 105 12.31 -0.03 13.14
N GLU A 106 13.48 0.05 13.76
CA GLU A 106 14.65 0.80 13.31
C GLU A 106 15.24 0.21 12.03
N ASP A 107 15.30 -1.13 11.92
CA ASP A 107 15.73 -1.81 10.69
C ASP A 107 14.78 -1.48 9.53
N PHE A 108 13.47 -1.51 9.79
CA PHE A 108 12.46 -1.18 8.79
C PHE A 108 12.55 0.29 8.35
N ILE A 109 12.74 1.23 9.29
CA ILE A 109 12.94 2.66 9.00
C ILE A 109 14.19 2.88 8.13
N ARG A 110 15.29 2.18 8.42
CA ARG A 110 16.52 2.27 7.62
C ARG A 110 16.31 1.73 6.20
N GLU A 111 15.62 0.60 6.08
CA GLU A 111 15.27 -0.03 4.80
C GLU A 111 14.45 0.92 3.92
N ILE A 112 13.34 1.45 4.43
CA ILE A 112 12.49 2.37 3.64
C ILE A 112 13.17 3.73 3.40
N GLY A 113 14.08 4.15 4.28
CA GLY A 113 14.87 5.36 4.09
C GLY A 113 15.82 5.29 2.90
N ALA A 114 16.25 4.08 2.50
CA ALA A 114 17.13 3.89 1.34
C ALA A 114 16.49 4.25 -0.01
N PHE A 115 15.16 4.42 -0.05
CA PHE A 115 14.41 4.89 -1.22
C PHE A 115 14.36 6.42 -1.33
N ASN A 116 14.89 7.14 -0.35
CA ASN A 116 14.82 8.60 -0.24
C ASN A 116 13.38 9.13 -0.38
N PRO A 117 12.43 8.67 0.46
CA PRO A 117 11.04 9.10 0.32
C PRO A 117 10.91 10.60 0.60
N HIS A 118 10.36 11.32 -0.37
CA HIS A 118 9.91 12.69 -0.17
C HIS A 118 8.62 12.72 0.66
N MET A 119 7.77 11.70 0.49
CA MET A 119 6.52 11.52 1.20
C MET A 119 6.19 10.04 1.31
N ILE A 120 5.62 9.60 2.43
CA ILE A 120 5.13 8.24 2.63
C ILE A 120 3.62 8.26 2.89
N TRP A 121 2.86 7.48 2.12
CA TRP A 121 1.45 7.19 2.36
C TRP A 121 1.28 5.83 3.05
N VAL A 122 0.53 5.81 4.14
CA VAL A 122 0.15 4.58 4.85
C VAL A 122 -1.32 4.63 5.27
N GLY A 123 -1.94 3.47 5.49
CA GLY A 123 -3.28 3.40 6.08
C GLY A 123 -3.27 3.69 7.58
N GLU A 124 -4.41 4.10 8.14
CA GLU A 124 -4.57 4.42 9.57
C GLU A 124 -4.11 3.31 10.53
N ASP A 125 -4.29 2.04 10.15
CA ASP A 125 -3.91 0.87 10.95
C ASP A 125 -2.48 0.36 10.68
N PHE A 126 -1.63 1.16 10.01
CA PHE A 126 -0.29 0.73 9.63
C PHE A 126 0.60 0.44 10.85
N ARG A 127 1.20 -0.75 10.84
CA ARG A 127 2.13 -1.24 11.86
C ARG A 127 3.30 -1.94 11.20
N PHE A 128 4.49 -1.79 11.78
CA PHE A 128 5.73 -2.40 11.27
C PHE A 128 6.69 -2.78 12.41
N GLY A 129 7.77 -3.44 12.03
CA GLY A 129 8.76 -3.97 12.96
C GLY A 129 8.24 -5.16 13.77
N SER A 130 9.17 -5.85 14.43
CA SER A 130 8.89 -6.99 15.28
C SER A 130 7.90 -6.61 16.38
N CYS A 131 6.97 -7.53 16.68
CA CYS A 131 5.89 -7.32 17.63
C CYS A 131 5.00 -6.09 17.35
N LYS A 132 4.99 -5.56 16.12
CA LYS A 132 4.21 -4.38 15.72
C LYS A 132 4.50 -3.13 16.58
N ARG A 133 5.75 -2.98 17.01
CA ARG A 133 6.19 -1.84 17.84
C ARG A 133 6.20 -0.52 17.08
N GLY A 134 6.41 -0.55 15.77
CA GLY A 134 6.31 0.62 14.90
C GLY A 134 4.86 0.92 14.48
N ASN A 135 4.53 2.20 14.38
CA ASN A 135 3.25 2.71 13.90
C ASN A 135 3.45 3.99 13.05
N SER A 136 2.37 4.48 12.44
CA SER A 136 2.40 5.70 11.63
C SER A 136 2.95 6.93 12.37
N GLU A 137 2.66 7.08 13.67
CA GLU A 137 3.21 8.16 14.50
C GLU A 137 4.75 8.08 14.58
N MET A 138 5.28 6.89 14.90
CA MET A 138 6.72 6.66 14.92
C MET A 138 7.34 6.95 13.55
N LEU A 139 6.69 6.51 12.46
CA LEU A 139 7.17 6.76 11.11
C LEU A 139 7.24 8.27 10.78
N ALA A 140 6.26 9.05 11.26
CA ALA A 140 6.20 10.50 11.09
C ALA A 140 7.34 11.27 11.78
N HIS A 141 8.06 10.65 12.73
CA HIS A 141 9.25 11.25 13.33
C HIS A 141 10.46 11.21 12.39
N TYR A 142 10.44 10.37 11.36
CA TYR A 142 11.55 10.16 10.43
C TYR A 142 11.26 10.68 9.02
N PHE A 143 10.00 10.70 8.59
CA PHE A 143 9.60 11.04 7.22
C PHE A 143 8.32 11.88 7.19
N ASP A 144 8.10 12.68 6.14
CA ASP A 144 6.77 13.27 5.87
C ASP A 144 5.78 12.14 5.58
N THR A 145 5.01 11.78 6.61
CA THR A 145 4.10 10.64 6.61
C THR A 145 2.67 11.14 6.57
N ARG A 146 1.92 10.70 5.55
CA ARG A 146 0.50 10.97 5.36
C ARG A 146 -0.30 9.71 5.61
N ILE A 147 -1.37 9.88 6.39
CA ILE A 147 -2.25 8.78 6.79
C ILE A 147 -3.54 8.87 5.99
N LEU A 148 -3.88 7.79 5.29
CA LEU A 148 -5.18 7.64 4.66
C LEU A 148 -6.16 6.95 5.65
N PRO A 149 -7.30 7.59 5.96
CA PRO A 149 -8.35 6.95 6.75
C PRO A 149 -8.88 5.68 6.08
N ALA A 150 -9.39 4.74 6.87
CA ALA A 150 -9.92 3.51 6.31
C ALA A 150 -11.16 3.78 5.46
N VAL A 151 -11.17 3.21 4.25
CA VAL A 151 -12.34 3.22 3.37
C VAL A 151 -13.46 2.40 3.99
N ARG A 152 -14.67 2.96 3.97
CA ARG A 152 -15.90 2.31 4.44
C ARG A 152 -16.80 1.95 3.26
N CYS A 153 -17.51 0.83 3.35
CA CYS A 153 -18.53 0.48 2.38
C CYS A 153 -19.81 1.32 2.61
N GLU A 154 -20.81 1.16 1.73
CA GLU A 154 -22.07 1.92 1.80
C GLU A 154 -22.81 1.73 3.14
N ALA A 155 -22.67 0.55 3.75
CA ALA A 155 -23.20 0.25 5.09
C ALA A 155 -22.39 0.90 6.25
N GLY A 156 -21.37 1.71 5.97
CA GLY A 156 -20.53 2.39 6.97
C GLY A 156 -19.43 1.52 7.60
N GLU A 157 -19.33 0.25 7.22
CA GLU A 157 -18.35 -0.70 7.77
C GLU A 157 -16.99 -0.62 7.05
N ILE A 158 -15.89 -0.80 7.79
CA ILE A 158 -14.53 -0.76 7.24
C ILE A 158 -14.31 -1.85 6.19
N VAL A 159 -13.68 -1.48 5.08
CA VAL A 159 -13.16 -2.40 4.06
C VAL A 159 -11.76 -2.87 4.47
N SER A 160 -11.60 -4.16 4.78
CA SER A 160 -10.30 -4.73 5.15
C SER A 160 -10.11 -6.18 4.69
N SER A 161 -8.86 -6.62 4.50
CA SER A 161 -8.55 -8.02 4.20
C SER A 161 -9.05 -9.00 5.28
N SER A 162 -9.16 -8.57 6.54
CA SER A 162 -9.70 -9.41 7.62
C SER A 162 -11.18 -9.70 7.38
N ARG A 163 -11.95 -8.66 7.06
CA ARG A 163 -13.39 -8.78 6.76
C ARG A 163 -13.64 -9.57 5.48
N ILE A 164 -12.84 -9.35 4.44
CA ILE A 164 -12.95 -10.11 3.20
C ILE A 164 -12.70 -11.60 3.44
N ARG A 165 -11.67 -11.96 4.23
CA ARG A 165 -11.44 -13.37 4.61
C ARG A 165 -12.62 -13.96 5.38
N ALA A 166 -13.18 -13.21 6.33
CA ALA A 166 -14.35 -13.66 7.09
C ALA A 166 -15.58 -13.89 6.22
N LEU A 167 -15.85 -13.00 5.26
CA LEU A 167 -16.94 -13.15 4.29
C LEU A 167 -16.73 -14.37 3.38
N LYS A 168 -15.52 -14.57 2.86
CA LYS A 168 -15.18 -15.75 2.05
C LYS A 168 -15.34 -17.06 2.85
N ALA A 169 -14.89 -17.09 4.09
CA ALA A 169 -15.05 -18.24 4.98
C ALA A 169 -16.53 -18.55 5.29
N ALA A 170 -17.39 -17.53 5.30
CA ALA A 170 -18.83 -17.68 5.48
C ALA A 170 -19.60 -17.96 4.17
N GLY A 171 -18.93 -18.18 3.03
CA GLY A 171 -19.56 -18.40 1.73
C GLY A 171 -20.21 -17.15 1.11
N ARG A 172 -19.97 -15.96 1.67
CA ARG A 172 -20.56 -14.68 1.24
C ARG A 172 -19.72 -14.02 0.14
N SER A 173 -19.51 -14.74 -0.96
CA SER A 173 -18.58 -14.35 -2.04
C SER A 173 -18.95 -13.04 -2.74
N THR A 174 -20.24 -12.77 -2.95
CA THR A 174 -20.71 -11.52 -3.58
C THR A 174 -20.35 -10.29 -2.74
N GLU A 175 -20.47 -10.39 -1.42
CA GLU A 175 -20.10 -9.31 -0.51
C GLU A 175 -18.59 -9.16 -0.40
N ALA A 176 -17.84 -10.25 -0.36
CA ALA A 176 -16.38 -10.19 -0.46
C ALA A 176 -15.93 -9.47 -1.74
N ALA A 177 -16.56 -9.79 -2.89
CA ALA A 177 -16.25 -9.19 -4.17
C ALA A 177 -16.58 -7.68 -4.23
N SER A 178 -17.67 -7.23 -3.58
CA SER A 178 -18.02 -5.81 -3.53
C SER A 178 -17.03 -4.99 -2.69
N LEU A 179 -16.44 -5.60 -1.65
CA LEU A 179 -15.37 -4.99 -0.86
C LEU A 179 -14.03 -4.99 -1.61
N GLU A 180 -13.76 -6.02 -2.41
CA GLU A 180 -12.57 -6.10 -3.26
C GLU A 180 -12.59 -5.05 -4.37
N GLY A 181 -13.71 -4.86 -5.08
CA GLY A 181 -13.91 -3.75 -6.02
C GLY A 181 -13.21 -3.87 -7.38
N TRP A 182 -12.81 -5.07 -7.81
CA TRP A 182 -12.15 -5.30 -9.11
C TRP A 182 -13.05 -5.31 -10.37
N PRO A 183 -14.37 -5.59 -10.29
CA PRO A 183 -15.23 -5.42 -11.47
C PRO A 183 -15.39 -3.94 -11.84
N GLY A 184 -14.92 -3.52 -13.03
CA GLY A 184 -15.24 -2.20 -13.61
C GLY A 184 -14.32 -1.02 -13.26
N ILE A 185 -13.07 -1.27 -12.87
CA ILE A 185 -12.12 -0.20 -12.51
C ILE A 185 -11.79 0.70 -13.73
N ARG A 186 -11.95 2.02 -13.55
CA ARG A 186 -11.43 3.08 -14.41
C ARG A 186 -10.55 4.01 -13.57
N PHE A 187 -9.23 3.97 -13.75
CA PHE A 187 -8.28 4.90 -13.11
C PHE A 187 -7.98 6.09 -14.03
N ASP A 188 -9.00 6.85 -14.39
CA ASP A 188 -8.86 8.14 -15.09
C ASP A 188 -8.85 9.34 -14.13
N ARG A 189 -9.05 9.12 -12.82
CA ARG A 189 -9.12 10.19 -11.83
C ARG A 189 -8.24 9.93 -10.62
N CYS A 190 -7.43 10.94 -10.28
CA CYS A 190 -6.84 11.08 -8.96
C CYS A 190 -7.98 11.04 -7.91
N PRO A 191 -7.88 10.24 -6.84
CA PRO A 191 -8.88 10.25 -5.78
C PRO A 191 -9.05 11.67 -5.24
N SER A 192 -10.30 12.09 -5.01
CA SER A 192 -10.68 13.49 -4.74
C SER A 192 -10.26 13.99 -3.35
N ALA A 193 -9.25 13.38 -2.73
CA ALA A 193 -8.76 13.82 -1.45
C ALA A 193 -8.01 15.15 -1.63
N ASN A 194 -8.62 16.23 -1.15
CA ASN A 194 -8.00 17.55 -0.98
C ASN A 194 -6.90 17.45 0.10
N PHE A 195 -5.81 16.75 -0.20
CA PHE A 195 -4.58 16.88 0.57
C PHE A 195 -3.75 18.01 -0.07
N PRO A 196 -3.63 19.18 0.59
CA PRO A 196 -2.81 20.26 0.07
C PRO A 196 -1.37 19.77 -0.10
N LEU A 197 -0.72 20.14 -1.21
CA LEU A 197 0.69 19.83 -1.50
C LEU A 197 1.67 20.58 -0.58
N THR A 198 1.19 21.28 0.44
CA THR A 198 2.01 22.12 1.30
C THR A 198 2.74 21.29 2.35
N ASN A 199 4.02 21.63 2.55
CA ASN A 199 4.83 21.28 3.72
C ASN A 199 4.18 21.87 4.98
N GLY A 200 3.13 21.24 5.48
CA GLY A 200 2.60 21.52 6.80
C GLY A 200 3.53 20.90 7.81
N ALA A 201 4.55 21.64 8.24
CA ALA A 201 5.20 21.38 9.50
C ALA A 201 4.11 21.36 10.58
N TYR A 202 3.77 20.17 11.08
CA TYR A 202 3.08 20.05 12.34
C TYR A 202 4.08 20.49 13.41
N HIS A 203 4.10 21.79 13.69
CA HIS A 203 4.61 22.28 14.96
C HIS A 203 3.64 21.77 16.03
N VAL A 204 4.18 20.90 16.89
CA VAL A 204 3.62 20.57 18.21
C VAL A 204 3.36 21.82 19.03
#